data_AF-A0A251RNM0-F1
#
_entry.id   AF-A0A251RNM0-F1
#
_cell.length_a   1.000
_cell.length_b   1.000
_cell.length_c   1.000
_cell.angle_alpha   90.00
_cell.angle_beta   90.00
_cell.angle_gamma   90.00
#
_symmetry.space_group_name_H-M   'P 1'
#
loop_
_entity.id
_entity.type
_entity.pdbx_description
1 polymer ?
#
loop_
_entity_poly.entity_id
_entity_poly.type
_entity_poly.pdbx_seq_one_letter_code
_entity_poly.pdbx_strand_id
1 'polypeptide(L)'
;MADTLEVDVHDVQPLLSSSERDYLVRNNGDQVAISTLKGKKVGLYFSASWCPPCQRFTPNLVAISTLKGKKLGLYFSASWCPPCQRFTPNLVDIYNELVVKGDLEIVFVSADEDEESFTGYFSKMPWLAVPFSDSETREAVDKCFKVSGIPHLVFLDESGKLLSDRGVEIIGEYGSDGYPFTPERVKEIKDQEEEARKNQTLRSLLETPSRDFVIKANGDKVPVAELEGKTVGLYFMLSTFKRSSDYTGTLVKVYDELKAKDCNFEIVMIPLDDDEELLKKELDNVPWLSLPFKDKKCEKLVRYFELSTLPTVVIIGPDGKTLHPNVADAIEEHGVNAYPFTPDKFAELEKIEKARLEAQTLESVLVSGDLDFVLGKDGVKIPVSDLVGKHILIYFSAHWCPPCRAFTPKLVETYKEIKSKHDAFEVIFVSSDRDQTSYDEYYATMPWLSLPYNDKRKQSLSRTFKVNSIPLLVALGPTGKTITTEARGLVMLHGAEAFPFTDERLAEIEAKFADMAKGWPDKLKHDLHDEHELVLTRSQGFMCDKCDKEGTIWAYNCEDCNFDLHPECALEKDEKDKGKPNEGWVCEGDVCYKAS
;
A
#
# COMPACT_ATOMS: atom_id res chain seq x y z
N MET A 1 49.62 -41.93 44.81
CA MET A 1 50.49 -40.86 45.33
C MET A 1 50.55 -39.81 44.24
N ALA A 2 50.08 -38.60 44.55
CA ALA A 2 50.03 -37.50 43.60
C ALA A 2 51.45 -36.95 43.43
N ASP A 3 51.96 -36.93 42.20
CA ASP A 3 53.14 -36.15 41.87
C ASP A 3 52.76 -34.67 41.89
N THR A 4 53.16 -33.99 42.95
CA THR A 4 53.19 -32.53 43.03
C THR A 4 54.21 -32.02 42.02
N LEU A 5 53.73 -31.45 40.93
CA LEU A 5 54.53 -30.56 40.07
C LEU A 5 55.05 -29.41 40.94
N GLU A 6 56.37 -29.35 41.14
CA GLU A 6 57.03 -28.15 41.67
C GLU A 6 56.80 -27.01 40.67
N VAL A 7 55.99 -26.03 41.07
CA VAL A 7 55.76 -24.81 40.29
C VAL A 7 56.79 -23.79 40.76
N ASP A 8 57.76 -23.47 39.90
CA ASP A 8 58.71 -22.38 40.14
C ASP A 8 57.95 -21.05 40.32
N VAL A 9 58.08 -20.45 41.51
CA VAL A 9 57.44 -19.19 41.84
C VAL A 9 58.35 -18.04 41.39
N HIS A 10 58.01 -17.41 40.28
CA HIS A 10 58.70 -16.21 39.81
C HIS A 10 58.10 -14.93 40.42
N ASP A 11 58.94 -14.01 40.87
CA ASP A 11 58.50 -12.67 41.30
C ASP A 11 58.02 -11.88 40.06
N VAL A 12 56.77 -11.42 40.09
CA VAL A 12 56.12 -10.67 39.00
C VAL A 12 56.81 -9.33 38.76
N GLN A 13 57.48 -8.78 39.77
CA GLN A 13 58.12 -7.48 39.70
C GLN A 13 59.25 -7.45 38.64
N PRO A 14 60.28 -8.31 38.68
CA PRO A 14 61.29 -8.36 37.61
C PRO A 14 60.76 -8.87 36.27
N LEU A 15 59.60 -9.54 36.22
CA LEU A 15 59.00 -10.04 34.98
C LEU A 15 58.31 -8.95 34.16
N LEU A 16 57.71 -7.96 34.83
CA LEU A 16 56.90 -6.92 34.19
C LEU A 16 57.56 -5.53 34.22
N SER A 17 58.69 -5.38 34.90
CA SER A 17 59.48 -4.14 34.98
C SER A 17 60.78 -4.22 34.18
N SER A 18 61.35 -3.07 33.85
CA SER A 18 62.72 -2.94 33.33
C SER A 18 63.47 -1.87 34.12
N SER A 19 64.77 -1.71 33.86
CA SER A 19 65.57 -0.63 34.47
C SER A 19 65.04 0.78 34.20
N GLU A 20 64.16 0.93 33.20
CA GLU A 20 63.62 2.22 32.76
C GLU A 20 62.09 2.34 32.95
N ARG A 21 61.39 1.29 33.40
CA ARG A 21 59.93 1.30 33.57
C ARG A 21 59.46 0.36 34.68
N ASP A 22 58.73 0.93 35.64
CA ASP A 22 58.18 0.23 36.80
C ASP A 22 56.64 0.32 36.93
N TYR A 23 55.94 0.72 35.86
CA TYR A 23 54.47 0.85 35.82
C TYR A 23 53.84 0.13 34.60
N LEU A 24 52.60 -0.35 34.74
CA LEU A 24 51.74 -0.80 33.63
C LEU A 24 50.78 0.32 33.21
N VAL A 25 50.20 0.23 32.01
CA VAL A 25 49.27 1.25 31.49
C VAL A 25 47.89 0.63 31.29
N ARG A 26 46.83 1.32 31.73
CA ARG A 26 45.44 0.96 31.48
C ARG A 26 45.01 1.40 30.07
N ASN A 27 43.89 0.86 29.58
CA ASN A 27 43.32 1.25 28.29
C ASN A 27 42.87 2.72 28.20
N ASN A 28 42.76 3.42 29.33
CA ASN A 28 42.49 4.85 29.42
C ASN A 28 43.78 5.70 29.57
N GLY A 29 44.96 5.09 29.50
CA GLY A 29 46.26 5.77 29.60
C GLY A 29 46.81 5.91 31.02
N ASP A 30 46.06 5.53 32.05
CA ASP A 30 46.51 5.63 33.44
C ASP A 30 47.68 4.68 33.73
N GLN A 31 48.69 5.19 34.44
CA GLN A 31 49.83 4.40 34.89
C GLN A 31 49.56 3.75 36.24
N VAL A 32 49.86 2.46 36.36
CA VAL A 32 49.70 1.65 37.58
C VAL A 32 51.07 1.10 37.96
N ALA A 33 51.62 1.56 39.08
CA ALA A 33 52.92 1.06 39.56
C ALA A 33 52.88 -0.45 39.81
N ILE A 34 53.88 -1.19 39.33
CA ILE A 34 53.96 -2.66 39.41
C ILE A 34 54.00 -3.13 40.87
N SER A 35 54.52 -2.31 41.79
CA SER A 35 54.51 -2.56 43.23
C SER A 35 53.09 -2.78 43.80
N THR A 36 52.06 -2.21 43.18
CA THR A 36 50.65 -2.36 43.58
C THR A 36 50.05 -3.74 43.25
N LEU A 37 50.79 -4.58 42.51
CA LEU A 37 50.42 -5.95 42.17
C LEU A 37 51.00 -6.99 43.13
N LYS A 38 51.87 -6.57 44.06
CA LYS A 38 52.51 -7.45 45.04
C LYS A 38 51.45 -8.15 45.90
N GLY A 39 51.48 -9.48 45.93
CA GLY A 39 50.52 -10.32 46.66
C GLY A 39 49.18 -10.55 45.96
N LYS A 40 48.96 -10.02 44.74
CA LYS A 40 47.77 -10.30 43.93
C LYS A 40 48.03 -11.48 42.98
N LYS A 41 46.99 -12.25 42.67
CA LYS A 41 47.02 -13.22 41.57
C LYS A 41 46.96 -12.44 40.25
N VAL A 42 47.98 -12.58 39.41
CA VAL A 42 48.11 -11.85 38.13
C VAL A 42 48.01 -12.86 36.98
N GLY A 43 47.11 -12.60 36.04
CA GLY A 43 47.02 -13.34 34.77
C GLY A 43 47.62 -12.51 33.64
N LEU A 44 48.46 -13.13 32.80
CA LEU A 44 49.03 -12.49 31.61
C LEU A 44 48.31 -13.03 30.38
N TYR A 45 47.75 -12.12 29.59
CA TYR A 45 47.06 -12.43 28.35
C TYR A 45 47.80 -11.79 27.18
N PHE A 46 48.06 -12.58 26.15
CA PHE A 46 48.76 -12.14 24.94
C PHE A 46 47.76 -12.17 23.78
N SER A 47 47.44 -11.01 23.22
CA SER A 47 46.62 -10.90 22.00
C SER A 47 47.43 -10.28 20.86
N ALA A 48 47.07 -10.68 19.64
CA ALA A 48 47.68 -10.19 18.41
C ALA A 48 46.59 -9.72 17.45
N SER A 49 46.69 -8.46 17.00
CA SER A 49 45.73 -7.85 16.08
C SER A 49 45.70 -8.50 14.69
N TRP A 50 46.64 -9.38 14.37
CA TRP A 50 46.73 -10.14 13.13
C TRP A 50 46.28 -11.61 13.26
N CYS A 51 45.83 -12.04 14.45
CA CYS A 51 45.39 -13.40 14.75
C CYS A 51 43.85 -13.49 14.74
N PRO A 52 43.20 -14.19 13.77
CA PRO A 52 41.74 -14.25 13.69
C PRO A 52 41.04 -14.88 14.92
N PRO A 53 41.54 -15.97 15.55
CA PRO A 53 40.99 -16.45 16.82
C PRO A 53 41.10 -15.43 17.98
N CYS A 54 42.16 -14.61 17.96
CA CYS A 54 42.41 -13.58 18.97
C CYS A 54 41.52 -12.34 18.75
N GLN A 55 41.21 -12.00 17.50
CA GLN A 55 40.20 -10.99 17.14
C GLN A 55 38.79 -11.46 17.51
N ARG A 56 38.45 -12.74 17.28
CA ARG A 56 37.19 -13.34 17.76
C ARG A 56 37.07 -13.28 19.29
N PHE A 57 38.19 -13.40 19.99
CA PHE A 57 38.23 -13.28 21.44
C PHE A 57 38.26 -11.82 21.95
N THR A 58 38.57 -10.86 21.08
CA THR A 58 38.63 -9.43 21.42
C THR A 58 37.80 -8.60 20.43
N PRO A 59 36.46 -8.60 20.54
CA PRO A 59 35.66 -7.59 19.86
C PRO A 59 36.06 -6.21 20.43
N ASN A 60 35.99 -5.15 19.62
CA ASN A 60 36.02 -3.78 20.14
C ASN A 60 34.73 -3.55 20.95
N LEU A 61 34.68 -4.12 22.16
CA LEU A 61 33.56 -4.01 23.07
C LEU A 61 33.55 -2.61 23.63
N VAL A 62 32.52 -1.85 23.25
CA VAL A 62 32.22 -0.55 23.86
C VAL A 62 31.57 -0.84 25.21
N ALA A 63 32.13 -0.29 26.29
CA ALA A 63 31.54 -0.47 27.61
C ALA A 63 30.19 0.23 27.68
N ILE A 64 29.11 -0.45 28.11
CA ILE A 64 27.75 0.14 28.24
C ILE A 64 27.78 1.45 29.07
N SER A 65 28.74 1.62 29.98
CA SER A 65 28.93 2.87 30.72
C SER A 65 29.18 4.09 29.84
N THR A 66 29.67 3.94 28.61
CA THR A 66 29.85 5.05 27.65
C THR A 66 28.54 5.49 26.99
N LEU A 67 27.47 4.70 27.14
CA LEU A 67 26.12 5.03 26.69
C LEU A 67 25.30 5.79 27.74
N LYS A 68 25.80 5.87 28.98
CA LYS A 68 25.12 6.61 30.04
C LYS A 68 24.97 8.09 29.68
N GLY A 69 23.77 8.61 29.83
CA GLY A 69 23.46 10.00 29.49
C GLY A 69 23.12 10.23 28.02
N LYS A 70 23.10 9.18 27.19
CA LYS A 70 22.61 9.23 25.81
C LYS A 70 21.20 8.67 25.73
N LYS A 71 20.39 9.20 24.81
CA LYS A 71 19.18 8.54 24.32
C LYS A 71 19.58 7.37 23.42
N LEU A 72 18.84 6.28 23.49
CA LEU A 72 19.17 5.04 22.77
C LEU A 72 18.07 4.68 21.77
N GLY A 73 18.47 4.37 20.54
CA GLY A 73 17.61 3.71 19.54
C GLY A 73 17.94 2.22 19.46
N LEU A 74 17.03 1.33 19.84
CA LEU A 74 17.18 -0.11 19.62
C LEU A 74 16.56 -0.47 18.27
N TYR A 75 17.42 -0.79 17.29
CA TYR A 75 17.02 -1.04 15.91
C TYR A 75 17.02 -2.54 15.60
N PHE A 76 15.83 -3.14 15.51
CA PHE A 76 15.63 -4.54 15.16
C PHE A 76 15.45 -4.69 13.66
N SER A 77 16.32 -5.47 13.03
CA SER A 77 16.37 -5.60 11.57
C SER A 77 17.15 -6.85 11.15
N ALA A 78 17.04 -7.22 9.86
CA ALA A 78 17.82 -8.31 9.28
C ALA A 78 18.16 -8.06 7.80
N SER A 79 19.21 -8.73 7.32
CA SER A 79 19.70 -8.64 5.94
C SER A 79 18.69 -9.19 4.92
N TRP A 80 17.97 -10.26 5.28
CA TRP A 80 16.99 -10.93 4.43
C TRP A 80 15.68 -10.16 4.27
N CYS A 81 15.48 -9.07 5.03
CA CYS A 81 14.23 -8.30 5.10
C CYS A 81 14.24 -7.11 4.11
N PRO A 82 13.45 -7.14 3.01
CA PRO A 82 13.43 -6.05 2.03
C PRO A 82 12.94 -4.70 2.57
N PRO A 83 11.90 -4.61 3.43
CA PRO A 83 11.54 -3.36 4.10
C PRO A 83 12.70 -2.79 4.94
N CYS A 84 13.48 -3.65 5.58
CA CYS A 84 14.61 -3.26 6.40
C CYS A 84 15.76 -2.66 5.57
N GLN A 85 16.08 -3.30 4.44
CA GLN A 85 17.09 -2.80 3.50
C GLN A 85 16.70 -1.43 2.91
N ARG A 86 15.39 -1.16 2.75
CA ARG A 86 14.88 0.14 2.30
C ARG A 86 14.95 1.21 3.40
N PHE A 87 14.67 0.83 4.66
CA PHE A 87 14.65 1.77 5.77
C PHE A 87 16.04 2.15 6.29
N THR A 88 17.00 1.23 6.26
CA THR A 88 18.35 1.46 6.86
C THR A 88 19.06 2.70 6.29
N PRO A 89 19.13 2.93 4.97
CA PRO A 89 19.78 4.13 4.44
C PRO A 89 19.18 5.44 4.98
N ASN A 90 17.85 5.51 5.09
CA ASN A 90 17.17 6.66 5.68
C ASN A 90 17.58 6.86 7.15
N LEU A 91 17.56 5.79 7.95
CA LEU A 91 17.99 5.86 9.35
C LEU A 91 19.46 6.29 9.49
N VAL A 92 20.35 5.85 8.58
CA VAL A 92 21.76 6.27 8.53
C VAL A 92 21.88 7.77 8.30
N ASP A 93 21.14 8.32 7.34
CA ASP A 93 21.15 9.74 7.04
C ASP A 93 20.68 10.57 8.26
N ILE A 94 19.57 10.18 8.89
CA ILE A 94 19.06 10.85 10.09
C ILE A 94 20.03 10.72 11.28
N TYR A 95 20.64 9.55 11.47
CA TYR A 95 21.65 9.36 12.51
C TYR A 95 22.84 10.30 12.30
N ASN A 96 23.36 10.39 11.08
CA ASN A 96 24.49 11.27 10.75
C ASN A 96 24.15 12.75 10.96
N GLU A 97 22.90 13.18 10.75
CA GLU A 97 22.46 14.53 11.07
C GLU A 97 22.44 14.80 12.59
N LEU A 98 22.05 13.80 13.39
CA LEU A 98 21.82 13.97 14.83
C LEU A 98 23.05 13.64 15.69
N VAL A 99 23.97 12.81 15.20
CA VAL A 99 25.17 12.40 15.96
C VAL A 99 26.06 13.60 16.33
N VAL A 100 25.99 14.70 15.56
CA VAL A 100 26.68 15.98 15.85
C VAL A 100 26.22 16.59 17.19
N LYS A 101 24.99 16.31 17.64
CA LYS A 101 24.48 16.76 18.95
C LYS A 101 25.09 15.97 20.12
N GLY A 102 25.58 14.75 19.86
CA GLY A 102 26.33 13.92 20.81
C GLY A 102 25.50 13.13 21.83
N ASP A 103 24.17 13.28 21.85
CA ASP A 103 23.28 12.71 22.87
C ASP A 103 22.38 11.56 22.36
N LEU A 104 22.59 11.08 21.14
CA LEU A 104 21.90 9.92 20.55
C LEU A 104 22.91 8.82 20.22
N GLU A 105 22.54 7.56 20.49
CA GLU A 105 23.22 6.37 19.98
C GLU A 105 22.20 5.35 19.47
N ILE A 106 22.54 4.61 18.42
CA ILE A 106 21.73 3.49 17.93
C ILE A 106 22.45 2.17 18.22
N VAL A 107 21.68 1.15 18.60
CA VAL A 107 22.15 -0.21 18.82
C VAL A 107 21.34 -1.15 17.93
N PHE A 108 22.01 -1.77 16.97
CA PHE A 108 21.46 -2.78 16.09
C PHE A 108 21.25 -4.10 16.84
N VAL A 109 20.04 -4.64 16.73
CA VAL A 109 19.64 -5.96 17.23
C VAL A 109 19.28 -6.81 16.02
N SER A 110 20.18 -7.73 15.66
CA SER A 110 20.03 -8.55 14.45
C SER A 110 19.07 -9.72 14.66
N ALA A 111 18.19 -9.89 13.67
CA ALA A 111 17.38 -11.10 13.46
C ALA A 111 17.92 -11.98 12.31
N ASP A 112 19.20 -11.80 11.92
CA ASP A 112 19.87 -12.71 11.00
C ASP A 112 20.10 -14.07 11.67
N GLU A 113 20.10 -15.14 10.87
CA GLU A 113 20.28 -16.51 11.37
C GLU A 113 21.74 -16.95 11.37
N ASP A 114 22.63 -16.19 10.73
CA ASP A 114 24.05 -16.50 10.60
C ASP A 114 24.96 -15.26 10.70
N GLU A 115 26.22 -15.50 11.09
CA GLU A 115 27.21 -14.44 11.36
C GLU A 115 27.67 -13.72 10.09
N GLU A 116 27.62 -14.37 8.92
CA GLU A 116 28.02 -13.77 7.64
C GLU A 116 26.99 -12.72 7.19
N SER A 117 25.70 -13.08 7.23
CA SER A 117 24.56 -12.21 6.98
C SER A 117 24.56 -11.00 7.93
N PHE A 118 24.76 -11.25 9.24
CA PHE A 118 24.90 -10.21 10.25
C PHE A 118 26.02 -9.22 9.89
N THR A 119 27.23 -9.74 9.64
CA THR A 119 28.42 -8.92 9.40
C THR A 119 28.29 -8.12 8.11
N GLY A 120 27.79 -8.75 7.04
CA GLY A 120 27.60 -8.11 5.74
C GLY A 120 26.61 -6.95 5.83
N TYR A 121 25.51 -7.13 6.55
CA TYR A 121 24.50 -6.08 6.70
C TYR A 121 24.91 -4.98 7.67
N PHE A 122 25.46 -5.35 8.84
CA PHE A 122 25.96 -4.41 9.84
C PHE A 122 27.09 -3.51 9.29
N SER A 123 27.90 -4.00 8.33
CA SER A 123 28.95 -3.19 7.70
C SER A 123 28.46 -1.90 7.03
N LYS A 124 27.15 -1.80 6.75
CA LYS A 124 26.49 -0.63 6.16
C LYS A 124 26.04 0.40 7.19
N MET A 125 26.22 0.13 8.49
CA MET A 125 25.65 0.92 9.58
C MET A 125 26.75 1.65 10.38
N PRO A 126 26.56 2.93 10.74
CA PRO A 126 27.57 3.73 11.47
C PRO A 126 27.52 3.55 13.00
N TRP A 127 26.59 2.74 13.52
CA TRP A 127 26.25 2.66 14.94
C TRP A 127 26.66 1.32 15.58
N LEU A 128 26.31 1.10 16.86
CA LEU A 128 26.70 -0.08 17.62
C LEU A 128 25.78 -1.28 17.33
N ALA A 129 26.19 -2.50 17.70
CA ALA A 129 25.34 -3.69 17.62
C ALA A 129 25.47 -4.55 18.88
N VAL A 130 24.40 -5.29 19.21
CA VAL A 130 24.51 -6.45 20.10
C VAL A 130 25.30 -7.53 19.34
N PRO A 131 26.37 -8.11 19.91
CA PRO A 131 27.16 -9.12 19.22
C PRO A 131 26.30 -10.30 18.75
N PHE A 132 26.57 -10.82 17.56
CA PHE A 132 25.81 -11.94 17.00
C PHE A 132 25.85 -13.18 17.92
N SER A 133 26.99 -13.42 18.57
CA SER A 133 27.21 -14.50 19.54
C SER A 133 26.42 -14.36 20.84
N ASP A 134 25.86 -13.19 21.13
CA ASP A 134 25.04 -12.92 22.32
C ASP A 134 23.55 -13.07 21.98
N SER A 135 23.13 -14.30 21.68
CA SER A 135 21.74 -14.61 21.34
C SER A 135 20.78 -14.37 22.51
N GLU A 136 21.21 -14.66 23.74
CA GLU A 136 20.41 -14.46 24.95
C GLU A 136 19.99 -12.99 25.12
N THR A 137 20.92 -12.03 24.92
CA THR A 137 20.58 -10.61 25.01
C THR A 137 19.66 -10.18 23.87
N ARG A 138 19.89 -10.67 22.63
CA ARG A 138 19.02 -10.35 21.49
C ARG A 138 17.58 -10.84 21.73
N GLU A 139 17.41 -12.07 22.17
CA GLU A 139 16.09 -12.65 22.51
C GLU A 139 15.41 -11.94 23.69
N ALA A 140 16.19 -11.59 24.74
CA ALA A 140 15.64 -10.90 25.90
C ALA A 140 15.12 -9.50 25.54
N VAL A 141 15.87 -8.76 24.72
CA VAL A 141 15.50 -7.41 24.27
C VAL A 141 14.32 -7.45 23.30
N ASP A 142 14.31 -8.39 22.36
CA ASP A 142 13.17 -8.65 21.46
C ASP A 142 11.87 -8.90 22.24
N LYS A 143 11.91 -9.82 23.21
CA LYS A 143 10.77 -10.13 24.08
C LYS A 143 10.35 -8.96 24.96
N CYS A 144 11.29 -8.15 25.44
CA CYS A 144 11.02 -7.00 26.30
C CYS A 144 10.14 -5.96 25.57
N PHE A 145 10.43 -5.73 24.28
CA PHE A 145 9.69 -4.78 23.45
C PHE A 145 8.59 -5.41 22.60
N LYS A 146 8.38 -6.73 22.73
CA LYS A 146 7.33 -7.49 22.03
C LYS A 146 7.37 -7.27 20.52
N VAL A 147 8.56 -7.38 19.94
CA VAL A 147 8.76 -7.14 18.51
C VAL A 147 8.00 -8.21 17.71
N SER A 148 6.99 -7.79 16.95
CA SER A 148 6.14 -8.68 16.14
C SER A 148 6.48 -8.65 14.64
N GLY A 149 7.41 -7.78 14.24
CA GLY A 149 7.84 -7.62 12.85
C GLY A 149 8.99 -6.63 12.72
N ILE A 150 9.77 -6.75 11.64
CA ILE A 150 10.92 -5.89 11.33
C ILE A 150 10.73 -5.16 9.99
N PRO A 151 11.30 -3.95 9.81
CA PRO A 151 12.12 -3.21 10.77
C PRO A 151 11.30 -2.72 11.98
N HIS A 152 11.92 -2.73 13.15
CA HIS A 152 11.35 -2.17 14.38
C HIS A 152 12.39 -1.25 15.05
N LEU A 153 11.97 -0.10 15.57
CA LEU A 153 12.89 0.87 16.16
C LEU A 153 12.25 1.46 17.41
N VAL A 154 12.92 1.28 18.55
CA VAL A 154 12.48 1.77 19.85
C VAL A 154 13.43 2.85 20.34
N PHE A 155 12.90 3.98 20.80
CA PHE A 155 13.69 5.04 21.43
C PHE A 155 13.51 5.04 22.94
N LEU A 156 14.63 5.15 23.65
CA LEU A 156 14.74 5.24 25.10
C LEU A 156 15.44 6.54 25.51
N ASP A 157 15.06 7.08 26.66
CA ASP A 157 15.71 8.24 27.26
C ASP A 157 17.04 7.88 27.94
N GLU A 158 17.71 8.87 28.52
CA GLU A 158 19.00 8.73 29.19
C GLU A 158 18.97 7.80 30.42
N SER A 159 17.78 7.54 30.96
CA SER A 159 17.52 6.63 32.08
C SER A 159 17.13 5.21 31.64
N GLY A 160 16.92 5.00 30.33
CA GLY A 160 16.42 3.76 29.76
C GLY A 160 14.90 3.63 29.75
N LYS A 161 14.16 4.72 30.00
CA LYS A 161 12.70 4.73 29.90
C LYS A 161 12.27 4.88 28.44
N LEU A 162 11.19 4.19 28.07
CA LEU A 162 10.60 4.28 26.74
C LEU A 162 10.16 5.72 26.40
N LEU A 163 10.70 6.26 25.30
CA LEU A 163 10.24 7.50 24.65
C LEU A 163 9.21 7.19 23.57
N SER A 164 9.49 6.19 22.71
CA SER A 164 8.57 5.72 21.68
C SER A 164 8.95 4.32 21.18
N ASP A 165 7.95 3.52 20.87
CA ASP A 165 8.05 2.23 20.17
C ASP A 165 7.72 2.33 18.67
N ARG A 166 7.40 3.53 18.18
CA ARG A 166 7.04 3.80 16.78
C ARG A 166 8.18 4.47 16.00
N GLY A 167 9.42 4.14 16.33
CA GLY A 167 10.60 4.85 15.78
C GLY A 167 10.69 4.76 14.25
N VAL A 168 10.27 3.65 13.64
CA VAL A 168 10.27 3.50 12.17
C VAL A 168 9.30 4.48 11.51
N GLU A 169 8.08 4.62 12.05
CA GLU A 169 7.09 5.60 11.58
C GLU A 169 7.62 7.02 11.78
N ILE A 170 8.17 7.33 12.96
CA ILE A 170 8.63 8.68 13.27
C ILE A 170 9.80 9.08 12.36
N ILE A 171 10.77 8.20 12.13
CA ILE A 171 11.89 8.45 11.21
C ILE A 171 11.39 8.59 9.77
N GLY A 172 10.48 7.70 9.35
CA GLY A 172 9.93 7.74 7.99
C GLY A 172 9.11 9.01 7.71
N GLU A 173 8.32 9.47 8.68
CA GLU A 173 7.44 10.63 8.48
C GLU A 173 8.10 11.97 8.84
N TYR A 174 8.94 12.02 9.88
CA TYR A 174 9.47 13.26 10.44
C TYR A 174 10.99 13.39 10.37
N GLY A 175 11.72 12.33 10.01
CA GLY A 175 13.18 12.36 9.95
C GLY A 175 13.79 12.94 11.23
N SER A 176 14.73 13.88 11.07
CA SER A 176 15.42 14.53 12.19
C SER A 176 14.57 15.56 12.93
N ASP A 177 13.50 16.10 12.33
CA ASP A 177 12.57 17.02 12.99
C ASP A 177 11.82 16.34 14.14
N GLY A 178 11.64 15.02 14.03
CA GLY A 178 11.00 14.17 15.03
C GLY A 178 11.78 14.06 16.33
N TYR A 179 13.07 14.42 16.37
CA TYR A 179 13.90 14.37 17.57
C TYR A 179 13.31 15.24 18.71
N PRO A 180 13.18 14.74 19.96
CA PRO A 180 13.76 13.52 20.55
C PRO A 180 12.92 12.24 20.40
N PHE A 181 12.09 12.17 19.37
CA PHE A 181 11.26 11.02 18.98
C PHE A 181 10.20 10.64 20.01
N THR A 182 9.58 11.65 20.62
CA THR A 182 8.47 11.46 21.56
C THR A 182 7.11 11.71 20.91
N PRO A 183 6.03 11.10 21.42
CA PRO A 183 4.67 11.45 21.02
C PRO A 183 4.36 12.95 21.17
N GLU A 184 4.87 13.60 22.23
CA GLU A 184 4.70 15.03 22.46
C GLU A 184 5.36 15.84 21.34
N ARG A 185 6.57 15.45 20.92
CA ARG A 185 7.28 16.13 19.83
C ARG A 185 6.56 15.95 18.50
N VAL A 186 6.05 14.75 18.21
CA VAL A 186 5.23 14.49 17.02
C VAL A 186 3.96 15.36 17.05
N LYS A 187 3.31 15.46 18.21
CA LYS A 187 2.13 16.33 18.38
C LYS A 187 2.48 17.80 18.14
N GLU A 188 3.58 18.30 18.70
CA GLU A 188 4.04 19.67 18.45
C GLU A 188 4.26 19.96 16.97
N ILE A 189 4.86 19.03 16.22
CA ILE A 189 5.07 19.18 14.78
C ILE A 189 3.72 19.25 14.07
N LYS A 190 2.77 18.36 14.40
CA LYS A 190 1.42 18.37 13.81
C LYS A 190 0.68 19.68 14.09
N ASP A 191 0.73 20.17 15.32
CA ASP A 191 0.12 21.45 15.72
C ASP A 191 0.76 22.63 14.95
N GLN A 192 2.08 22.61 14.78
CA GLN A 192 2.81 23.61 13.97
C GLN A 192 2.43 23.55 12.49
N GLU A 193 2.23 22.36 11.93
CA GLU A 193 1.82 22.18 10.54
C GLU A 193 0.38 22.59 10.30
N GLU A 194 -0.52 22.33 11.23
CA GLU A 194 -1.90 22.83 11.17
C GLU A 194 -1.94 24.37 11.18
N GLU A 195 -1.16 25.00 12.05
CA GLU A 195 -1.07 26.47 12.09
C GLU A 195 -0.41 27.03 10.82
N ALA A 196 0.60 26.33 10.28
CA ALA A 196 1.20 26.68 9.00
C ALA A 196 0.22 26.53 7.81
N ARG A 197 -0.73 25.59 7.87
CA ARG A 197 -1.84 25.47 6.90
C ARG A 197 -2.80 26.65 6.97
N LYS A 198 -3.17 27.08 8.17
CA LYS A 198 -4.01 28.28 8.35
C LYS A 198 -3.34 29.54 7.79
N ASN A 199 -2.04 29.70 8.05
CA ASN A 199 -1.27 30.87 7.61
C ASN A 199 -0.49 30.65 6.30
N GLN A 200 -0.86 29.63 5.52
CA GLN A 200 -0.17 29.26 4.28
C GLN A 200 0.00 30.44 3.33
N THR A 201 1.18 30.53 2.72
CA THR A 201 1.54 31.39 1.58
C THR A 201 2.34 30.57 0.58
N LEU A 202 2.47 31.05 -0.66
CA LEU A 202 3.30 30.39 -1.66
C LEU A 202 4.76 30.28 -1.22
N ARG A 203 5.31 31.34 -0.62
CA ARG A 203 6.66 31.33 -0.05
C ARG A 203 6.83 30.32 1.06
N SER A 204 5.88 30.25 2.00
CA SER A 204 5.97 29.25 3.08
C SER A 204 5.95 27.81 2.55
N LEU A 205 5.38 27.57 1.35
CA LEU A 205 5.40 26.26 0.70
C LEU A 205 6.71 26.00 -0.03
N LEU A 206 7.19 26.97 -0.82
CA LEU A 206 8.28 26.77 -1.77
C LEU A 206 9.64 27.27 -1.31
N GLU A 207 9.77 28.04 -0.23
CA GLU A 207 11.05 28.56 0.26
C GLU A 207 11.57 27.77 1.48
N THR A 208 12.89 27.85 1.70
CA THR A 208 13.59 27.44 2.92
C THR A 208 14.50 28.58 3.39
N PRO A 209 15.02 28.55 4.62
CA PRO A 209 15.97 29.58 5.08
C PRO A 209 17.23 29.72 4.20
N SER A 210 17.57 28.68 3.44
CA SER A 210 18.74 28.65 2.54
C SER A 210 18.39 28.77 1.06
N ARG A 211 17.11 28.77 0.67
CA ARG A 211 16.67 28.80 -0.73
C ARG A 211 15.35 29.55 -0.92
N ASP A 212 15.36 30.53 -1.81
CA ASP A 212 14.22 31.38 -2.19
C ASP A 212 13.83 31.25 -3.67
N PHE A 213 14.32 30.23 -4.38
CA PHE A 213 14.13 30.04 -5.82
C PHE A 213 13.67 28.64 -6.21
N VAL A 214 12.91 28.52 -7.29
CA VAL A 214 12.68 27.26 -8.04
C VAL A 214 13.61 27.20 -9.25
N ILE A 215 13.71 26.07 -9.92
CA ILE A 215 14.60 25.87 -11.08
C ILE A 215 13.82 25.60 -12.36
N LYS A 216 14.40 26.01 -13.50
CA LYS A 216 14.01 25.56 -14.85
C LYS A 216 14.78 24.30 -15.23
N ALA A 217 14.40 23.67 -16.34
CA ALA A 217 15.10 22.50 -16.90
C ALA A 217 16.58 22.72 -17.16
N ASN A 218 16.95 23.90 -17.65
CA ASN A 218 18.35 24.27 -17.87
C ASN A 218 19.13 24.61 -16.57
N GLY A 219 18.50 24.51 -15.40
CA GLY A 219 19.08 24.83 -14.10
C GLY A 219 19.00 26.30 -13.70
N ASP A 220 18.43 27.18 -14.54
CA ASP A 220 18.26 28.59 -14.20
C ASP A 220 17.35 28.74 -12.99
N LYS A 221 17.74 29.64 -12.09
CA LYS A 221 17.02 29.94 -10.85
C LYS A 221 15.96 31.01 -11.12
N VAL A 222 14.75 30.75 -10.63
CA VAL A 222 13.61 31.68 -10.67
C VAL A 222 13.18 31.97 -9.23
N PRO A 223 13.26 33.22 -8.76
CA PRO A 223 12.78 33.58 -7.42
C PRO A 223 11.32 33.20 -7.22
N VAL A 224 10.97 32.63 -6.06
CA VAL A 224 9.59 32.28 -5.71
C VAL A 224 8.67 33.52 -5.74
N ALA A 225 9.24 34.70 -5.48
CA ALA A 225 8.59 36.01 -5.62
C ALA A 225 7.91 36.21 -6.98
N GLU A 226 8.47 35.69 -8.07
CA GLU A 226 7.91 35.85 -9.43
C GLU A 226 6.66 34.99 -9.67
N LEU A 227 6.33 34.10 -8.73
CA LEU A 227 5.15 33.26 -8.77
C LEU A 227 4.01 33.80 -7.90
N GLU A 228 4.27 34.79 -7.05
CA GLU A 228 3.24 35.41 -6.21
C GLU A 228 2.16 36.09 -7.08
N GLY A 229 0.89 35.93 -6.69
CA GLY A 229 -0.24 36.43 -7.46
C GLY A 229 -0.63 35.57 -8.67
N LYS A 230 0.07 34.46 -8.94
CA LYS A 230 -0.31 33.46 -9.95
C LYS A 230 -1.07 32.31 -9.30
N THR A 231 -1.89 31.61 -10.09
CA THR A 231 -2.36 30.27 -9.71
C THR A 231 -1.21 29.29 -9.97
N VAL A 232 -0.81 28.53 -8.96
CA VAL A 232 0.33 27.60 -9.06
C VAL A 232 -0.13 26.16 -8.80
N GLY A 233 0.11 25.28 -9.76
CA GLY A 233 -0.04 23.83 -9.56
C GLY A 233 1.23 23.22 -8.97
N LEU A 234 1.16 22.65 -7.77
CA LEU A 234 2.24 21.82 -7.22
C LEU A 234 2.05 20.39 -7.72
N TYR A 235 2.90 19.99 -8.66
CA TYR A 235 2.80 18.68 -9.31
C TYR A 235 3.74 17.67 -8.66
N PHE A 236 3.18 16.76 -7.86
CA PHE A 236 3.92 15.69 -7.22
C PHE A 236 3.98 14.48 -8.14
N MET A 237 5.20 14.01 -8.40
CA MET A 237 5.43 12.94 -9.37
C MET A 237 6.62 12.08 -8.98
N LEU A 238 6.58 10.84 -9.48
CA LEU A 238 7.67 9.86 -9.39
C LEU A 238 7.89 9.26 -10.79
N SER A 239 9.08 9.45 -11.37
CA SER A 239 9.40 9.08 -12.76
C SER A 239 9.29 7.57 -12.99
N THR A 240 9.60 6.77 -11.97
CA THR A 240 9.50 5.30 -12.02
C THR A 240 8.06 4.82 -11.98
N PHE A 241 7.09 5.67 -11.58
CA PHE A 241 5.69 5.31 -11.54
C PHE A 241 5.01 5.62 -12.87
N LYS A 242 4.77 4.57 -13.67
CA LYS A 242 4.21 4.69 -15.03
C LYS A 242 2.98 5.61 -15.13
N ARG A 243 2.05 5.53 -14.17
CA ARG A 243 0.86 6.40 -14.16
C ARG A 243 1.21 7.88 -14.12
N SER A 244 2.27 8.26 -13.38
CA SER A 244 2.74 9.64 -13.35
C SER A 244 3.30 10.06 -14.70
N SER A 245 4.14 9.23 -15.33
CA SER A 245 4.70 9.50 -16.67
C SER A 245 3.61 9.66 -17.74
N ASP A 246 2.61 8.75 -17.75
CA ASP A 246 1.47 8.82 -18.68
C ASP A 246 0.66 10.12 -18.46
N TYR A 247 0.49 10.53 -17.19
CA TYR A 247 -0.24 11.75 -16.82
C TYR A 247 0.51 13.04 -17.18
N THR A 248 1.85 13.08 -17.08
CA THR A 248 2.67 14.24 -17.45
C THR A 248 2.31 14.73 -18.85
N GLY A 249 2.14 13.82 -19.81
CA GLY A 249 1.76 14.17 -21.19
C GLY A 249 0.38 14.82 -21.32
N THR A 250 -0.57 14.47 -20.43
CA THR A 250 -1.88 15.14 -20.35
C THR A 250 -1.74 16.52 -19.74
N LEU A 251 -0.97 16.65 -18.67
CA LEU A 251 -0.75 17.92 -17.97
C LEU A 251 -0.03 18.94 -18.85
N VAL A 252 0.96 18.52 -19.66
CA VAL A 252 1.65 19.38 -20.65
C VAL A 252 0.66 19.99 -21.64
N LYS A 253 -0.26 19.20 -22.20
CA LYS A 253 -1.27 19.72 -23.15
C LYS A 253 -2.15 20.79 -22.50
N VAL A 254 -2.61 20.54 -21.29
CA VAL A 254 -3.44 21.52 -20.55
C VAL A 254 -2.66 22.78 -20.24
N TYR A 255 -1.41 22.64 -19.80
CA TYR A 255 -0.53 23.78 -19.51
C TYR A 255 -0.30 24.64 -20.77
N ASP A 256 0.07 24.03 -21.89
CA ASP A 256 0.31 24.74 -23.15
C ASP A 256 -0.95 25.48 -23.64
N GLU A 257 -2.12 24.86 -23.52
CA GLU A 257 -3.39 25.51 -23.86
C GLU A 257 -3.71 26.70 -22.94
N LEU A 258 -3.41 26.59 -21.63
CA LEU A 258 -3.58 27.68 -20.68
C LEU A 258 -2.61 28.83 -20.96
N LYS A 259 -1.34 28.54 -21.28
CA LYS A 259 -0.37 29.57 -21.67
C LYS A 259 -0.76 30.26 -22.98
N ALA A 260 -1.27 29.50 -23.97
CA ALA A 260 -1.77 30.08 -25.22
C ALA A 260 -2.98 31.02 -25.02
N LYS A 261 -3.75 30.82 -23.94
CA LYS A 261 -4.88 31.67 -23.53
C LYS A 261 -4.47 32.82 -22.59
N ASP A 262 -3.17 33.04 -22.38
CA ASP A 262 -2.61 34.03 -21.45
C ASP A 262 -3.16 33.88 -20.01
N CYS A 263 -3.47 32.65 -19.60
CA CYS A 263 -3.91 32.36 -18.25
C CYS A 263 -2.73 32.49 -17.27
N ASN A 264 -2.98 33.14 -16.14
CA ASN A 264 -1.97 33.34 -15.08
C ASN A 264 -1.76 32.07 -14.23
N PHE A 265 -1.36 30.98 -14.88
CA PHE A 265 -1.15 29.66 -14.30
C PHE A 265 0.30 29.23 -14.49
N GLU A 266 0.92 28.69 -13.45
CA GLU A 266 2.27 28.12 -13.49
C GLU A 266 2.28 26.76 -12.79
N ILE A 267 3.23 25.89 -13.16
CA ILE A 267 3.43 24.61 -12.48
C ILE A 267 4.80 24.61 -11.79
N VAL A 268 4.83 24.12 -10.56
CA VAL A 268 6.07 23.78 -9.85
C VAL A 268 6.04 22.29 -9.56
N MET A 269 6.90 21.56 -10.24
CA MET A 269 7.10 20.14 -10.04
C MET A 269 7.80 19.89 -8.71
N ILE A 270 7.28 18.91 -7.96
CA ILE A 270 7.81 18.44 -6.69
C ILE A 270 8.34 17.02 -6.94
N PRO A 271 9.64 16.88 -7.25
CA PRO A 271 10.21 15.58 -7.57
C PRO A 271 10.32 14.73 -6.32
N LEU A 272 9.79 13.51 -6.40
CA LEU A 272 9.89 12.48 -5.35
C LEU A 272 10.87 11.36 -5.74
N ASP A 273 11.57 11.53 -6.86
CA ASP A 273 12.57 10.58 -7.36
C ASP A 273 13.85 10.59 -6.53
N ASP A 274 14.44 9.40 -6.39
CA ASP A 274 15.77 9.21 -5.83
C ASP A 274 16.88 9.17 -6.90
N ASP A 275 16.50 9.17 -8.18
CA ASP A 275 17.39 9.10 -9.35
C ASP A 275 17.46 10.45 -10.07
N GLU A 276 18.61 11.11 -9.99
CA GLU A 276 18.84 12.44 -10.56
C GLU A 276 18.81 12.44 -12.10
N GLU A 277 19.30 11.38 -12.74
CA GLU A 277 19.39 11.29 -14.20
C GLU A 277 18.00 11.08 -14.81
N LEU A 278 17.18 10.21 -14.20
CA LEU A 278 15.78 10.05 -14.60
C LEU A 278 14.98 11.34 -14.40
N LEU A 279 15.15 12.00 -13.25
CA LEU A 279 14.50 13.28 -12.99
C LEU A 279 14.89 14.34 -14.03
N LYS A 280 16.19 14.46 -14.33
CA LYS A 280 16.67 15.44 -15.31
C LYS A 280 16.07 15.20 -16.68
N LYS A 281 15.98 13.93 -17.10
CA LYS A 281 15.34 13.56 -18.36
C LYS A 281 13.86 13.93 -18.39
N GLU A 282 13.12 13.74 -17.30
CA GLU A 282 11.73 14.18 -17.22
C GLU A 282 11.62 15.71 -17.25
N LEU A 283 12.49 16.42 -16.51
CA LEU A 283 12.51 17.87 -16.44
C LEU A 283 12.81 18.52 -17.81
N ASP A 284 13.69 17.93 -18.62
CA ASP A 284 14.00 18.38 -19.98
C ASP A 284 12.79 18.29 -20.94
N ASN A 285 11.77 17.50 -20.60
CA ASN A 285 10.59 17.28 -21.43
C ASN A 285 9.36 18.08 -20.99
N VAL A 286 9.47 18.92 -19.94
CA VAL A 286 8.34 19.69 -19.40
C VAL A 286 8.58 21.21 -19.47
N PRO A 287 7.53 22.01 -19.70
CA PRO A 287 7.66 23.45 -19.93
C PRO A 287 7.58 24.31 -18.64
N TRP A 288 7.63 23.69 -17.46
CA TRP A 288 7.36 24.32 -16.17
C TRP A 288 8.56 24.27 -15.21
N LEU A 289 8.37 24.80 -14.01
CA LEU A 289 9.41 24.94 -12.99
C LEU A 289 9.46 23.69 -12.09
N SER A 290 10.54 23.53 -11.33
CA SER A 290 10.70 22.42 -10.37
C SER A 290 11.39 22.88 -9.10
N LEU A 291 11.15 22.20 -7.98
CA LEU A 291 12.10 22.21 -6.87
C LEU A 291 13.40 21.48 -7.25
N PRO A 292 14.55 21.85 -6.67
CA PRO A 292 15.80 21.12 -6.88
C PRO A 292 15.70 19.66 -6.43
N PHE A 293 16.48 18.79 -7.07
CA PHE A 293 16.62 17.39 -6.66
C PHE A 293 17.06 17.29 -5.19
N LYS A 294 16.44 16.37 -4.44
CA LYS A 294 16.67 16.16 -2.99
C LYS A 294 16.49 17.41 -2.12
N ASP A 295 15.66 18.36 -2.55
CA ASP A 295 15.23 19.44 -1.66
C ASP A 295 14.42 18.86 -0.50
N LYS A 296 14.87 19.12 0.74
CA LYS A 296 14.18 18.69 1.98
C LYS A 296 12.72 19.16 2.05
N LYS A 297 12.34 20.18 1.28
CA LYS A 297 10.95 20.61 1.15
C LYS A 297 10.04 19.57 0.49
N CYS A 298 10.54 18.75 -0.44
CA CYS A 298 9.71 17.77 -1.16
C CYS A 298 9.00 16.81 -0.19
N GLU A 299 9.75 16.14 0.68
CA GLU A 299 9.22 15.22 1.69
C GLU A 299 8.26 15.93 2.67
N LYS A 300 8.63 17.13 3.12
CA LYS A 300 7.77 17.94 3.99
C LYS A 300 6.44 18.29 3.33
N LEU A 301 6.44 18.57 2.02
CA LEU A 301 5.22 18.89 1.28
C LEU A 301 4.32 17.67 1.09
N VAL A 302 4.90 16.46 0.91
CA VAL A 302 4.12 15.20 0.88
C VAL A 302 3.33 15.02 2.18
N ARG A 303 3.97 15.24 3.34
CA ARG A 303 3.31 15.21 4.65
C ARG A 303 2.29 16.34 4.81
N TYR A 304 2.68 17.56 4.49
CA TYR A 304 1.87 18.76 4.67
C TYR A 304 0.51 18.70 3.95
N PHE A 305 0.49 18.12 2.74
CA PHE A 305 -0.71 17.93 1.95
C PHE A 305 -1.36 16.54 2.11
N GLU A 306 -0.83 15.69 3.01
CA GLU A 306 -1.37 14.37 3.31
C GLU A 306 -1.58 13.51 2.04
N LEU A 307 -0.57 13.46 1.18
CA LEU A 307 -0.64 12.76 -0.10
C LEU A 307 -0.86 11.26 0.08
N SER A 308 -1.89 10.73 -0.58
CA SER A 308 -2.24 9.30 -0.56
C SER A 308 -2.11 8.62 -1.92
N THR A 309 -2.03 9.39 -3.01
CA THR A 309 -1.99 8.87 -4.38
C THR A 309 -1.08 9.71 -5.27
N LEU A 310 -0.58 9.08 -6.34
CA LEU A 310 0.14 9.75 -7.42
C LEU A 310 -0.51 9.38 -8.76
N PRO A 311 -0.43 10.27 -9.78
CA PRO A 311 0.03 11.66 -9.70
C PRO A 311 -0.93 12.54 -8.86
N THR A 312 -0.39 13.60 -8.25
CA THR A 312 -1.18 14.59 -7.51
C THR A 312 -0.82 16.00 -7.96
N VAL A 313 -1.83 16.83 -8.23
CA VAL A 313 -1.65 18.26 -8.55
C VAL A 313 -2.43 19.10 -7.55
N VAL A 314 -1.74 19.68 -6.57
CA VAL A 314 -2.35 20.60 -5.60
C VAL A 314 -2.43 21.99 -6.24
N ILE A 315 -3.58 22.65 -6.19
CA ILE A 315 -3.73 24.00 -6.73
C ILE A 315 -3.61 25.03 -5.60
N ILE A 316 -2.65 25.93 -5.74
CA ILE A 316 -2.44 27.12 -4.91
C ILE A 316 -2.98 28.33 -5.67
N GLY A 317 -3.86 29.08 -5.03
CA GLY A 317 -4.44 30.30 -5.59
C GLY A 317 -3.48 31.48 -5.59
N PRO A 318 -3.85 32.57 -6.28
CA PRO A 318 -3.10 33.83 -6.31
C PRO A 318 -2.81 34.43 -4.92
N ASP A 319 -3.64 34.12 -3.93
CA ASP A 319 -3.50 34.52 -2.53
C ASP A 319 -2.52 33.64 -1.72
N GLY A 320 -1.94 32.62 -2.35
CA GLY A 320 -1.05 31.64 -1.72
C GLY A 320 -1.77 30.56 -0.91
N LYS A 321 -3.10 30.52 -0.92
CA LYS A 321 -3.91 29.48 -0.23
C LYS A 321 -4.21 28.32 -1.15
N THR A 322 -4.44 27.15 -0.58
CA THR A 322 -4.81 25.95 -1.34
C THR A 322 -6.26 26.10 -1.82
N LEU A 323 -6.45 26.11 -3.14
CA LEU A 323 -7.77 26.12 -3.77
C LEU A 323 -8.34 24.72 -3.93
N HIS A 324 -7.48 23.75 -4.26
CA HIS A 324 -7.90 22.36 -4.44
C HIS A 324 -6.77 21.38 -4.08
N PRO A 325 -7.05 20.33 -3.28
CA PRO A 325 -6.02 19.43 -2.78
C PRO A 325 -5.46 18.47 -3.85
N ASN A 326 -6.25 18.08 -4.85
CA ASN A 326 -5.74 17.30 -5.98
C ASN A 326 -6.64 17.42 -7.22
N VAL A 327 -6.19 18.05 -8.29
CA VAL A 327 -6.98 18.20 -9.54
C VAL A 327 -6.61 17.19 -10.63
N ALA A 328 -5.84 16.15 -10.31
CA ALA A 328 -5.35 15.20 -11.31
C ALA A 328 -6.49 14.59 -12.14
N ASP A 329 -7.50 14.02 -11.47
CA ASP A 329 -8.65 13.40 -12.15
C ASP A 329 -9.47 14.42 -12.95
N ALA A 330 -9.66 15.63 -12.42
CA ALA A 330 -10.38 16.69 -13.14
C ALA A 330 -9.67 17.13 -14.41
N ILE A 331 -8.33 17.14 -14.41
CA ILE A 331 -7.50 17.41 -15.60
C ILE A 331 -7.59 16.26 -16.60
N GLU A 332 -7.57 14.99 -16.15
CA GLU A 332 -7.76 13.84 -17.04
C GLU A 332 -9.15 13.85 -17.69
N GLU A 333 -10.18 14.23 -16.94
CA GLU A 333 -11.57 14.17 -17.38
C GLU A 333 -11.99 15.38 -18.23
N HIS A 334 -11.62 16.59 -17.82
CA HIS A 334 -12.11 17.83 -18.42
C HIS A 334 -11.02 18.63 -19.15
N GLY A 335 -9.75 18.23 -19.04
CA GLY A 335 -8.62 18.92 -19.66
C GLY A 335 -8.56 20.39 -19.24
N VAL A 336 -8.41 21.29 -20.21
CA VAL A 336 -8.36 22.74 -19.99
C VAL A 336 -9.66 23.31 -19.38
N ASN A 337 -10.79 22.61 -19.52
CA ASN A 337 -12.07 23.10 -19.01
C ASN A 337 -12.19 22.99 -17.49
N ALA A 338 -11.28 22.26 -16.82
CA ALA A 338 -11.17 22.24 -15.37
C ALA A 338 -10.67 23.58 -14.80
N TYR A 339 -9.96 24.40 -15.59
CA TYR A 339 -9.53 25.73 -15.19
C TYR A 339 -10.74 26.67 -14.98
N PRO A 340 -10.78 27.51 -13.93
CA PRO A 340 -9.68 27.91 -13.03
C PRO A 340 -9.46 27.03 -11.78
N PHE A 341 -9.92 25.77 -11.78
CA PHE A 341 -9.75 24.83 -10.66
C PHE A 341 -10.34 25.33 -9.33
N THR A 342 -11.41 26.12 -9.42
CA THR A 342 -12.12 26.66 -8.27
C THR A 342 -13.31 25.76 -7.90
N PRO A 343 -13.76 25.78 -6.64
CA PRO A 343 -14.98 25.08 -6.24
C PRO A 343 -16.19 25.42 -7.13
N ASP A 344 -16.35 26.69 -7.49
CA ASP A 344 -17.44 27.14 -8.37
C ASP A 344 -17.33 26.53 -9.78
N LYS A 345 -16.11 26.39 -10.31
CA LYS A 345 -15.90 25.77 -11.62
C LYS A 345 -16.21 24.28 -11.58
N PHE A 346 -15.82 23.58 -10.52
CA PHE A 346 -16.16 22.16 -10.37
C PHE A 346 -17.66 21.95 -10.19
N ALA A 347 -18.34 22.82 -9.44
CA ALA A 347 -19.81 22.81 -9.35
C ALA A 347 -20.50 23.11 -10.70
N GLU A 348 -19.90 23.92 -11.56
CA GLU A 348 -20.37 24.12 -12.95
C GLU A 348 -20.19 22.84 -13.79
N LEU A 349 -19.01 22.21 -13.74
CA LEU A 349 -18.72 20.98 -14.48
C LEU A 349 -19.63 19.82 -14.04
N GLU A 350 -19.89 19.69 -12.75
CA GLU A 350 -20.82 18.69 -12.22
C GLU A 350 -22.25 18.91 -12.75
N LYS A 351 -22.70 20.18 -12.85
CA LYS A 351 -24.01 20.49 -13.45
C LYS A 351 -24.06 20.15 -14.94
N ILE A 352 -22.99 20.43 -15.68
CA ILE A 352 -22.88 20.07 -17.10
C ILE A 352 -22.95 18.55 -17.26
N GLU A 353 -22.20 17.81 -16.45
CA GLU A 353 -22.17 16.35 -16.49
C GLU A 353 -23.53 15.76 -16.11
N LYS A 354 -24.16 16.26 -15.05
CA LYS A 354 -25.52 15.86 -14.66
C LYS A 354 -26.52 16.12 -15.78
N ALA A 355 -26.49 17.30 -16.41
CA ALA A 355 -27.36 17.61 -17.54
C ALA A 355 -27.10 16.69 -18.73
N ARG A 356 -25.83 16.34 -19.00
CA ARG A 356 -25.44 15.37 -20.04
C ARG A 356 -26.02 13.98 -19.77
N LEU A 357 -25.92 13.50 -18.53
CA LEU A 357 -26.46 12.21 -18.11
C LEU A 357 -28.00 12.21 -18.15
N GLU A 358 -28.64 13.31 -17.74
CA GLU A 358 -30.09 13.47 -17.79
C GLU A 358 -30.64 13.50 -19.22
N ALA A 359 -29.87 14.06 -20.16
CA ALA A 359 -30.19 14.13 -21.58
C ALA A 359 -29.74 12.90 -22.38
N GLN A 360 -29.05 11.93 -21.76
CA GLN A 360 -28.57 10.74 -22.44
C GLN A 360 -29.73 9.90 -23.00
N THR A 361 -29.66 9.61 -24.30
CA THR A 361 -30.51 8.65 -24.99
C THR A 361 -29.67 7.54 -25.62
N LEU A 362 -30.32 6.47 -26.09
CA LEU A 362 -29.61 5.35 -26.70
C LEU A 362 -28.88 5.80 -27.97
N GLU A 363 -29.52 6.65 -28.76
CA GLU A 363 -28.96 7.22 -29.98
C GLU A 363 -27.78 8.14 -29.67
N SER A 364 -27.84 8.95 -28.62
CA SER A 364 -26.71 9.79 -28.22
C SER A 364 -25.45 8.99 -27.85
N VAL A 365 -25.64 7.72 -27.44
CA VAL A 365 -24.56 6.79 -27.08
C VAL A 365 -24.08 5.99 -28.30
N LEU A 366 -25.00 5.49 -29.12
CA LEU A 366 -24.71 4.50 -30.16
C LEU A 366 -24.73 5.05 -31.59
N VAL A 367 -25.10 6.31 -31.83
CA VAL A 367 -25.12 6.90 -33.19
C VAL A 367 -23.99 7.92 -33.34
N SER A 368 -23.25 7.83 -34.46
CA SER A 368 -22.21 8.80 -34.81
C SER A 368 -22.17 9.04 -36.32
N GLY A 369 -22.80 10.12 -36.79
CA GLY A 369 -22.96 10.37 -38.23
C GLY A 369 -23.76 9.23 -38.87
N ASP A 370 -23.23 8.64 -39.95
CA ASP A 370 -23.85 7.51 -40.66
C ASP A 370 -23.67 6.14 -39.96
N LEU A 371 -23.04 6.12 -38.77
CA LEU A 371 -22.92 4.91 -37.94
C LEU A 371 -24.12 4.81 -37.01
N ASP A 372 -25.28 4.46 -37.57
CA ASP A 372 -26.59 4.38 -36.91
C ASP A 372 -27.11 2.95 -36.76
N PHE A 373 -26.25 1.95 -36.93
CA PHE A 373 -26.60 0.53 -36.87
C PHE A 373 -25.62 -0.28 -36.01
N VAL A 374 -26.04 -1.48 -35.61
CA VAL A 374 -25.18 -2.55 -35.06
C VAL A 374 -25.29 -3.80 -35.93
N LEU A 375 -24.42 -4.78 -35.71
CA LEU A 375 -24.40 -6.04 -36.44
C LEU A 375 -25.14 -7.12 -35.65
N GLY A 376 -26.08 -7.78 -36.31
CA GLY A 376 -26.58 -9.09 -35.91
C GLY A 376 -25.71 -10.21 -36.47
N LYS A 377 -26.19 -11.44 -36.29
CA LYS A 377 -25.57 -12.62 -36.90
C LYS A 377 -25.55 -12.50 -38.42
N ASP A 378 -24.52 -13.10 -39.01
CA ASP A 378 -24.24 -13.08 -40.46
C ASP A 378 -24.04 -11.67 -41.05
N GLY A 379 -23.75 -10.67 -40.21
CA GLY A 379 -23.44 -9.30 -40.64
C GLY A 379 -24.66 -8.45 -40.99
N VAL A 380 -25.87 -8.90 -40.64
CA VAL A 380 -27.11 -8.12 -40.82
C VAL A 380 -27.01 -6.80 -40.03
N LYS A 381 -27.25 -5.68 -40.70
CA LYS A 381 -27.25 -4.36 -40.06
C LYS A 381 -28.62 -4.11 -39.41
N ILE A 382 -28.63 -3.88 -38.11
CA ILE A 382 -29.82 -3.56 -37.33
C ILE A 382 -29.74 -2.08 -36.94
N PRO A 383 -30.69 -1.24 -37.35
CA PRO A 383 -30.75 0.16 -36.95
C PRO A 383 -30.78 0.32 -35.42
N VAL A 384 -30.07 1.31 -34.88
CA VAL A 384 -30.09 1.65 -33.45
C VAL A 384 -31.51 2.06 -33.01
N SER A 385 -32.30 2.66 -33.90
CA SER A 385 -33.71 2.99 -33.65
C SER A 385 -34.55 1.78 -33.25
N ASP A 386 -34.22 0.59 -33.75
CA ASP A 386 -34.96 -0.66 -33.47
C ASP A 386 -34.64 -1.22 -32.07
N LEU A 387 -33.62 -0.65 -31.41
CA LEU A 387 -33.19 -0.99 -30.07
C LEU A 387 -33.72 -0.03 -28.99
N VAL A 388 -34.30 1.10 -29.40
CA VAL A 388 -34.90 2.09 -28.49
C VAL A 388 -36.04 1.44 -27.71
N GLY A 389 -36.12 1.69 -26.41
CA GLY A 389 -37.09 1.06 -25.52
C GLY A 389 -36.66 -0.30 -24.95
N LYS A 390 -35.50 -0.83 -25.36
CA LYS A 390 -34.94 -2.07 -24.78
C LYS A 390 -33.91 -1.77 -23.70
N HIS A 391 -33.78 -2.68 -22.74
CA HIS A 391 -32.60 -2.72 -21.88
C HIS A 391 -31.40 -3.21 -22.68
N ILE A 392 -30.30 -2.46 -22.65
CA ILE A 392 -29.10 -2.76 -23.43
C ILE A 392 -27.92 -2.95 -22.48
N LEU A 393 -27.20 -4.06 -22.63
CA LEU A 393 -25.87 -4.20 -22.04
C LEU A 393 -24.80 -3.90 -23.09
N ILE A 394 -23.92 -2.94 -22.84
CA ILE A 394 -22.74 -2.69 -23.67
C ILE A 394 -21.58 -3.50 -23.07
N TYR A 395 -21.08 -4.47 -23.83
CA TYR A 395 -20.07 -5.42 -23.37
C TYR A 395 -18.71 -5.15 -24.02
N PHE A 396 -17.78 -4.55 -23.28
CA PHE A 396 -16.40 -4.35 -23.72
C PHE A 396 -15.56 -5.58 -23.37
N SER A 397 -15.02 -6.25 -24.39
CA SER A 397 -14.30 -7.52 -24.22
C SER A 397 -13.33 -7.80 -25.35
N ALA A 398 -12.49 -8.82 -25.21
CA ALA A 398 -11.62 -9.32 -26.27
C ALA A 398 -11.26 -10.80 -26.09
N HIS A 399 -11.00 -11.50 -27.18
CA HIS A 399 -10.63 -12.90 -27.17
C HIS A 399 -9.31 -13.14 -26.46
N TRP A 400 -8.32 -12.27 -26.67
CA TRP A 400 -6.99 -12.41 -26.06
C TRP A 400 -6.99 -12.23 -24.53
N CYS A 401 -8.05 -11.65 -23.95
CA CYS A 401 -8.17 -11.31 -22.53
C CYS A 401 -8.65 -12.53 -21.70
N PRO A 402 -7.84 -13.10 -20.80
CA PRO A 402 -8.26 -14.24 -19.99
C PRO A 402 -9.49 -14.02 -19.09
N PRO A 403 -9.60 -12.92 -18.29
CA PRO A 403 -10.80 -12.71 -17.48
C PRO A 403 -12.05 -12.48 -18.34
N CYS A 404 -11.89 -11.98 -19.56
CA CYS A 404 -12.96 -11.84 -20.53
C CYS A 404 -13.52 -13.20 -20.96
N ARG A 405 -12.64 -14.13 -21.37
CA ARG A 405 -13.04 -15.49 -21.74
C ARG A 405 -13.68 -16.26 -20.58
N ALA A 406 -13.26 -16.01 -19.34
CA ALA A 406 -13.89 -16.59 -18.16
C ALA A 406 -15.32 -16.03 -17.91
N PHE A 407 -15.54 -14.75 -18.19
CA PHE A 407 -16.82 -14.09 -17.95
C PHE A 407 -17.88 -14.36 -19.04
N THR A 408 -17.48 -14.47 -20.32
CA THR A 408 -18.43 -14.60 -21.44
C THR A 408 -19.43 -15.75 -21.28
N PRO A 409 -19.04 -16.98 -20.87
CA PRO A 409 -20.01 -18.06 -20.68
C PRO A 409 -21.09 -17.72 -19.66
N LYS A 410 -20.72 -17.05 -18.57
CA LYS A 410 -21.67 -16.61 -17.52
C LYS A 410 -22.64 -15.56 -18.05
N LEU A 411 -22.14 -14.62 -18.86
CA LEU A 411 -22.99 -13.62 -19.52
C LEU A 411 -23.91 -14.27 -20.57
N VAL A 412 -23.46 -15.30 -21.30
CA VAL A 412 -24.29 -16.06 -22.25
C VAL A 412 -25.43 -16.79 -21.55
N GLU A 413 -25.17 -17.44 -20.42
CA GLU A 413 -26.20 -18.06 -19.58
C GLU A 413 -27.23 -17.02 -19.12
N THR A 414 -26.73 -15.95 -18.49
CA THR A 414 -27.56 -14.83 -17.99
C THR A 414 -28.41 -14.21 -19.10
N TYR A 415 -27.84 -14.00 -20.28
CA TYR A 415 -28.54 -13.46 -21.43
C TYR A 415 -29.70 -14.35 -21.87
N LYS A 416 -29.48 -15.66 -21.98
CA LYS A 416 -30.54 -16.61 -22.36
C LYS A 416 -31.67 -16.64 -21.33
N GLU A 417 -31.33 -16.62 -20.04
CA GLU A 417 -32.32 -16.57 -18.96
C GLU A 417 -33.17 -15.31 -19.00
N ILE A 418 -32.54 -14.12 -19.12
CA ILE A 418 -33.27 -12.85 -19.23
C ILE A 418 -34.15 -12.86 -20.49
N LYS A 419 -33.60 -13.23 -21.65
CA LYS A 419 -34.36 -13.28 -22.92
C LYS A 419 -35.53 -14.26 -22.88
N SER A 420 -35.45 -15.33 -22.09
CA SER A 420 -36.56 -16.28 -21.94
C SER A 420 -37.80 -15.68 -21.24
N LYS A 421 -37.62 -14.58 -20.50
CA LYS A 421 -38.67 -13.88 -19.72
C LYS A 421 -38.95 -12.46 -20.24
N HIS A 422 -37.97 -11.84 -20.90
CA HIS A 422 -37.98 -10.44 -21.30
C HIS A 422 -37.42 -10.25 -22.72
N ASP A 423 -38.30 -10.08 -23.71
CA ASP A 423 -37.89 -9.89 -25.11
C ASP A 423 -37.21 -8.53 -25.36
N ALA A 424 -37.55 -7.51 -24.57
CA ALA A 424 -37.03 -6.14 -24.64
C ALA A 424 -35.65 -5.99 -23.95
N PHE A 425 -34.74 -6.91 -24.22
CA PHE A 425 -33.38 -6.95 -23.70
C PHE A 425 -32.40 -7.32 -24.81
N GLU A 426 -31.21 -6.73 -24.82
CA GLU A 426 -30.15 -7.08 -25.78
C GLU A 426 -28.75 -6.79 -25.22
N VAL A 427 -27.74 -7.46 -25.77
CA VAL A 427 -26.32 -7.18 -25.50
C VAL A 427 -25.66 -6.70 -26.80
N ILE A 428 -24.80 -5.68 -26.70
CA ILE A 428 -24.00 -5.16 -27.80
C ILE A 428 -22.52 -5.34 -27.45
N PHE A 429 -21.84 -6.23 -28.17
CA PHE A 429 -20.41 -6.45 -28.03
C PHE A 429 -19.61 -5.30 -28.65
N VAL A 430 -18.61 -4.82 -27.90
CA VAL A 430 -17.62 -3.83 -28.33
C VAL A 430 -16.24 -4.45 -28.19
N SER A 431 -15.66 -4.86 -29.32
CA SER A 431 -14.43 -5.63 -29.32
C SER A 431 -13.17 -4.80 -29.08
N SER A 432 -12.26 -5.37 -28.29
CA SER A 432 -10.88 -4.94 -28.12
C SER A 432 -9.87 -5.91 -28.73
N ASP A 433 -10.32 -6.79 -29.63
CA ASP A 433 -9.44 -7.65 -30.41
C ASP A 433 -8.48 -6.84 -31.29
N ARG A 434 -7.43 -7.49 -31.78
CA ARG A 434 -6.33 -6.85 -32.53
C ARG A 434 -6.42 -7.07 -34.03
N ASP A 435 -7.33 -7.94 -34.46
CA ASP A 435 -7.61 -8.24 -35.86
C ASP A 435 -9.05 -8.76 -36.04
N GLN A 436 -9.51 -8.72 -37.29
CA GLN A 436 -10.86 -9.12 -37.69
C GLN A 436 -11.13 -10.62 -37.41
N THR A 437 -10.13 -11.48 -37.58
CA THR A 437 -10.29 -12.93 -37.40
C THR A 437 -10.55 -13.28 -35.93
N SER A 438 -9.75 -12.74 -35.02
CA SER A 438 -9.94 -12.90 -33.57
C SER A 438 -11.31 -12.38 -33.11
N TYR A 439 -11.76 -11.25 -33.68
CA TYR A 439 -13.10 -10.73 -33.46
C TYR A 439 -14.20 -11.70 -33.92
N ASP A 440 -14.10 -12.20 -35.16
CA ASP A 440 -15.12 -13.08 -35.75
C ASP A 440 -15.23 -14.40 -34.97
N GLU A 441 -14.09 -15.01 -34.63
CA GLU A 441 -14.02 -16.26 -33.86
C GLU A 441 -14.67 -16.13 -32.49
N TYR A 442 -14.39 -15.04 -31.78
CA TYR A 442 -14.93 -14.82 -30.44
C TYR A 442 -16.40 -14.38 -30.47
N TYR A 443 -16.77 -13.51 -31.41
CA TYR A 443 -18.17 -13.11 -31.60
C TYR A 443 -19.05 -14.31 -32.01
N ALA A 444 -18.51 -15.31 -32.72
CA ALA A 444 -19.23 -16.53 -33.06
C ALA A 444 -19.73 -17.29 -31.83
N THR A 445 -19.08 -17.16 -30.66
CA THR A 445 -19.51 -17.82 -29.41
C THR A 445 -20.61 -17.06 -28.67
N MET A 446 -21.01 -15.87 -29.14
CA MET A 446 -21.93 -14.97 -28.43
C MET A 446 -23.32 -14.93 -29.11
N PRO A 447 -24.45 -14.97 -28.40
CA PRO A 447 -25.78 -15.03 -29.00
C PRO A 447 -26.42 -13.66 -29.31
N TRP A 448 -25.67 -12.57 -29.23
CA TRP A 448 -26.17 -11.18 -29.22
C TRP A 448 -25.58 -10.31 -30.34
N LEU A 449 -25.80 -9.00 -30.31
CA LEU A 449 -25.37 -8.03 -31.33
C LEU A 449 -23.93 -7.54 -31.11
N SER A 450 -23.33 -6.89 -32.11
CA SER A 450 -21.98 -6.35 -31.99
C SER A 450 -21.80 -5.06 -32.78
N LEU A 451 -20.88 -4.20 -32.35
CA LEU A 451 -20.32 -3.18 -33.23
C LEU A 451 -19.35 -3.83 -34.23
N PRO A 452 -19.21 -3.28 -35.45
CA PRO A 452 -18.13 -3.64 -36.36
C PRO A 452 -16.75 -3.58 -35.67
N TYR A 453 -15.83 -4.48 -36.03
CA TYR A 453 -14.50 -4.58 -35.42
C TYR A 453 -13.73 -3.25 -35.36
N ASN A 454 -13.69 -2.49 -36.48
CA ASN A 454 -13.02 -1.19 -36.60
C ASN A 454 -13.98 0.00 -36.45
N ASP A 455 -15.05 -0.15 -35.66
CA ASP A 455 -16.02 0.92 -35.47
C ASP A 455 -15.43 2.11 -34.70
N LYS A 456 -15.54 3.32 -35.28
CA LYS A 456 -15.02 4.55 -34.68
C LYS A 456 -15.73 4.93 -33.37
N ARG A 457 -16.98 4.49 -33.18
CA ARG A 457 -17.75 4.72 -31.95
C ARG A 457 -17.09 4.09 -30.73
N LYS A 458 -16.29 3.02 -30.90
CA LYS A 458 -15.56 2.37 -29.80
C LYS A 458 -14.78 3.38 -28.96
N GLN A 459 -14.04 4.29 -29.58
CA GLN A 459 -13.23 5.27 -28.83
C GLN A 459 -14.10 6.24 -28.03
N SER A 460 -15.22 6.69 -28.61
CA SER A 460 -16.18 7.55 -27.92
C SER A 460 -16.81 6.82 -26.74
N LEU A 461 -17.28 5.58 -26.96
CA LEU A 461 -17.87 4.73 -25.93
C LEU A 461 -16.89 4.43 -24.80
N SER A 462 -15.63 4.13 -25.12
CA SER A 462 -14.59 3.91 -24.12
C SER A 462 -14.35 5.14 -23.24
N ARG A 463 -14.42 6.35 -23.80
CA ARG A 463 -14.31 7.59 -23.02
C ARG A 463 -15.56 7.84 -22.18
N THR A 464 -16.75 7.73 -22.78
CA THR A 464 -18.04 7.96 -22.11
C THR A 464 -18.21 7.08 -20.87
N PHE A 465 -17.78 5.81 -20.95
CA PHE A 465 -17.91 4.85 -19.86
C PHE A 465 -16.60 4.58 -19.11
N LYS A 466 -15.57 5.43 -19.31
CA LYS A 466 -14.27 5.37 -18.61
C LYS A 466 -13.67 3.95 -18.61
N VAL A 467 -13.65 3.31 -19.78
CA VAL A 467 -13.20 1.92 -19.94
C VAL A 467 -11.68 1.81 -19.76
N ASN A 468 -11.25 1.53 -18.52
CA ASN A 468 -9.83 1.39 -18.16
C ASN A 468 -9.36 -0.08 -18.15
N SER A 469 -10.30 -1.02 -18.10
CA SER A 469 -10.02 -2.46 -18.13
C SER A 469 -11.18 -3.22 -18.78
N ILE A 470 -10.89 -4.46 -19.21
CA ILE A 470 -11.89 -5.40 -19.74
C ILE A 470 -11.78 -6.73 -18.97
N PRO A 471 -12.90 -7.45 -18.75
CA PRO A 471 -14.24 -7.16 -19.25
C PRO A 471 -14.98 -6.06 -18.47
N LEU A 472 -15.60 -5.12 -19.19
CA LEU A 472 -16.54 -4.14 -18.62
C LEU A 472 -17.93 -4.36 -19.22
N LEU A 473 -18.97 -4.23 -18.40
CA LEU A 473 -20.36 -4.37 -18.82
C LEU A 473 -21.17 -3.20 -18.26
N VAL A 474 -21.73 -2.40 -19.16
CA VAL A 474 -22.54 -1.22 -18.82
C VAL A 474 -24.00 -1.54 -19.10
N ALA A 475 -24.89 -1.30 -18.13
CA ALA A 475 -26.32 -1.45 -18.30
C ALA A 475 -26.98 -0.12 -18.64
N LEU A 476 -27.71 -0.09 -19.75
CA LEU A 476 -28.56 1.01 -20.17
C LEU A 476 -30.04 0.59 -20.05
N GLY A 477 -30.86 1.50 -19.55
CA GLY A 477 -32.30 1.32 -19.46
C GLY A 477 -33.01 1.56 -20.79
N PRO A 478 -34.34 1.37 -20.82
CA PRO A 478 -35.15 1.50 -22.05
C PRO A 478 -35.16 2.91 -22.63
N THR A 479 -34.91 3.93 -21.80
CA THR A 479 -34.74 5.33 -22.23
C THR A 479 -33.36 5.61 -22.85
N GLY A 480 -32.44 4.65 -22.78
CA GLY A 480 -31.04 4.81 -23.16
C GLY A 480 -30.16 5.46 -22.09
N LYS A 481 -30.70 5.76 -20.90
CA LYS A 481 -29.94 6.23 -19.75
C LYS A 481 -29.12 5.12 -19.13
N THR A 482 -27.93 5.45 -18.65
CA THR A 482 -27.08 4.52 -17.89
C THR A 482 -27.74 4.19 -16.56
N ILE A 483 -27.92 2.89 -16.31
CA ILE A 483 -28.36 2.37 -15.01
C ILE A 483 -27.12 2.14 -14.13
N THR A 484 -26.12 1.43 -14.65
CA THR A 484 -24.88 1.15 -13.92
C THR A 484 -23.73 0.79 -14.86
N THR A 485 -22.50 1.14 -14.49
CA THR A 485 -21.26 0.67 -15.14
C THR A 485 -20.70 -0.62 -14.53
N GLU A 486 -21.31 -1.09 -13.43
CA GLU A 486 -20.85 -2.23 -12.63
C GLU A 486 -21.61 -3.53 -12.94
N ALA A 487 -22.34 -3.57 -14.06
CA ALA A 487 -23.22 -4.71 -14.39
C ALA A 487 -22.46 -6.04 -14.48
N ARG A 488 -21.14 -6.01 -14.76
CA ARG A 488 -20.29 -7.22 -14.77
C ARG A 488 -20.25 -7.88 -13.39
N GLY A 489 -20.07 -7.08 -12.33
CA GLY A 489 -20.09 -7.57 -10.95
C GLY A 489 -21.47 -8.12 -10.56
N LEU A 490 -22.53 -7.41 -10.95
CA LEU A 490 -23.90 -7.83 -10.68
C LEU A 490 -24.26 -9.16 -11.37
N VAL A 491 -23.84 -9.36 -12.63
CA VAL A 491 -24.02 -10.63 -13.35
C VAL A 491 -23.22 -11.75 -12.71
N MET A 492 -21.98 -11.48 -12.26
CA MET A 492 -21.18 -12.48 -11.55
C MET A 492 -21.85 -12.93 -10.25
N LEU A 493 -22.42 -11.98 -9.49
CA LEU A 493 -22.97 -12.23 -8.17
C LEU A 493 -24.39 -12.76 -8.18
N HIS A 494 -25.24 -12.26 -9.07
CA HIS A 494 -26.69 -12.52 -9.05
C HIS A 494 -27.23 -13.08 -10.38
N GLY A 495 -26.40 -13.18 -11.43
CA GLY A 495 -26.83 -13.67 -12.74
C GLY A 495 -28.01 -12.87 -13.29
N ALA A 496 -29.04 -13.58 -13.77
CA ALA A 496 -30.25 -12.97 -14.33
C ALA A 496 -31.14 -12.26 -13.29
N GLU A 497 -31.03 -12.61 -12.01
CA GLU A 497 -31.85 -11.98 -10.95
C GLU A 497 -31.50 -10.51 -10.74
N ALA A 498 -30.29 -10.08 -11.12
CA ALA A 498 -29.90 -8.69 -11.10
C ALA A 498 -30.71 -7.82 -12.08
N PHE A 499 -31.27 -8.39 -13.15
CA PHE A 499 -32.06 -7.64 -14.13
C PHE A 499 -33.26 -6.95 -13.44
N PRO A 500 -33.54 -5.64 -13.70
CA PRO A 500 -32.99 -4.77 -14.74
C PRO A 500 -31.70 -3.98 -14.37
N PHE A 501 -30.96 -4.44 -13.37
CA PHE A 501 -29.70 -3.88 -12.87
C PHE A 501 -29.82 -2.54 -12.15
N THR A 502 -31.03 -2.18 -11.70
CA THR A 502 -31.28 -0.92 -10.99
C THR A 502 -30.99 -1.06 -9.51
N ASP A 503 -30.69 0.06 -8.85
CA ASP A 503 -30.43 0.09 -7.40
C ASP A 503 -31.64 -0.41 -6.61
N GLU A 504 -32.87 -0.13 -7.05
CA GLU A 504 -34.08 -0.65 -6.41
C GLU A 504 -34.13 -2.17 -6.48
N ARG A 505 -33.74 -2.75 -7.62
CA ARG A 505 -33.72 -4.20 -7.78
C ARG A 505 -32.65 -4.85 -6.89
N LEU A 506 -31.48 -4.22 -6.77
CA LEU A 506 -30.44 -4.70 -5.88
C LEU A 506 -30.86 -4.62 -4.41
N ALA A 507 -31.56 -3.54 -4.03
CA ALA A 507 -32.12 -3.40 -2.69
C ALA A 507 -33.17 -4.49 -2.39
N GLU A 508 -34.00 -4.88 -3.36
CA GLU A 508 -34.93 -6.02 -3.22
C GLU A 508 -34.19 -7.35 -3.01
N ILE A 509 -33.10 -7.58 -3.74
CA ILE A 509 -32.28 -8.79 -3.61
C ILE A 509 -31.64 -8.85 -2.22
N GLU A 510 -31.05 -7.73 -1.76
CA GLU A 510 -30.40 -7.69 -0.45
C GLU A 510 -31.43 -7.80 0.69
N ALA A 511 -32.62 -7.19 0.53
CA ALA A 511 -33.72 -7.38 1.49
C ALA A 511 -34.15 -8.84 1.61
N LYS A 512 -34.20 -9.60 0.49
CA LYS A 512 -34.47 -11.05 0.53
C LYS A 512 -33.40 -11.81 1.30
N PHE A 513 -32.13 -11.46 1.11
CA PHE A 513 -31.04 -12.10 1.85
C PHE A 513 -31.08 -11.74 3.34
N ALA A 514 -31.39 -10.50 3.70
CA ALA A 514 -31.60 -10.09 5.08
C ALA A 514 -32.79 -10.83 5.72
N ASP A 515 -33.88 -11.01 4.99
CA ASP A 515 -35.03 -11.79 5.46
C ASP A 515 -34.70 -13.28 5.66
N MET A 516 -33.81 -13.87 4.85
CA MET A 516 -33.32 -15.25 5.08
C MET A 516 -32.57 -15.39 6.39
N ALA A 517 -31.78 -14.38 6.78
CA ALA A 517 -31.03 -14.36 8.02
C ALA A 517 -31.89 -14.03 9.25
N LYS A 518 -33.18 -13.72 9.06
CA LYS A 518 -34.05 -13.28 10.15
C LYS A 518 -34.29 -14.40 11.15
N GLY A 519 -33.84 -14.17 12.38
CA GLY A 519 -33.95 -15.14 13.48
C GLY A 519 -32.72 -16.03 13.65
N TRP A 520 -31.70 -15.88 12.80
CA TRP A 520 -30.38 -16.44 13.04
C TRP A 520 -29.58 -15.51 13.97
N PRO A 521 -28.82 -16.04 14.95
CA PRO A 521 -27.96 -15.22 15.79
C PRO A 521 -26.78 -14.64 15.01
N ASP A 522 -26.40 -13.39 15.30
CA ASP A 522 -25.24 -12.74 14.65
C ASP A 522 -23.91 -13.46 14.97
N LYS A 523 -23.86 -14.12 16.13
CA LYS A 523 -22.71 -14.92 16.60
C LYS A 523 -23.18 -16.19 17.27
N LEU A 524 -22.46 -17.28 17.07
CA LEU A 524 -22.69 -18.53 17.81
C LEU A 524 -21.39 -19.25 18.13
N LYS A 525 -21.43 -20.09 19.16
CA LYS A 525 -20.40 -21.10 19.42
C LYS A 525 -20.86 -22.43 18.84
N HIS A 526 -19.93 -23.15 18.23
CA HIS A 526 -20.22 -24.43 17.60
C HIS A 526 -19.28 -25.51 18.15
N ASP A 527 -19.78 -26.72 18.41
CA ASP A 527 -18.99 -27.78 19.06
C ASP A 527 -17.79 -28.27 18.22
N LEU A 528 -17.86 -28.09 16.89
CA LEU A 528 -16.74 -28.38 15.98
C LEU A 528 -15.67 -27.27 15.95
N HIS A 529 -15.94 -26.11 16.58
CA HIS A 529 -15.04 -24.97 16.62
C HIS A 529 -15.33 -24.13 17.89
N ASP A 530 -14.76 -24.57 19.03
CA ASP A 530 -15.06 -24.04 20.36
C ASP A 530 -14.11 -22.90 20.81
N GLU A 531 -12.96 -22.76 20.14
CA GLU A 531 -11.93 -21.76 20.42
C GLU A 531 -12.41 -20.33 20.11
N HIS A 532 -13.16 -20.12 19.02
CA HIS A 532 -13.67 -18.82 18.58
C HIS A 532 -15.18 -18.85 18.29
N GLU A 533 -15.83 -17.69 18.46
CA GLU A 533 -17.24 -17.53 18.04
C GLU A 533 -17.30 -17.36 16.52
N LEU A 534 -18.22 -18.08 15.88
CA LEU A 534 -18.51 -17.91 14.47
C LEU A 534 -19.43 -16.70 14.28
N VAL A 535 -19.11 -15.85 13.32
CA VAL A 535 -19.89 -14.64 12.97
C VAL A 535 -20.71 -14.93 11.71
N LEU A 536 -21.99 -14.55 11.73
CA LEU A 536 -22.84 -14.63 10.56
C LEU A 536 -22.41 -13.57 9.52
N THR A 537 -21.83 -14.02 8.42
CA THR A 537 -21.19 -13.17 7.42
C THR A 537 -21.75 -13.45 6.03
N ARG A 538 -21.86 -12.41 5.21
CA ARG A 538 -22.20 -12.55 3.79
C ARG A 538 -21.03 -13.20 3.05
N SER A 539 -21.29 -14.33 2.39
CA SER A 539 -20.27 -15.04 1.62
C SER A 539 -20.76 -15.31 0.19
N GLN A 540 -19.87 -15.12 -0.79
CA GLN A 540 -20.16 -15.36 -2.21
C GLN A 540 -19.91 -16.82 -2.62
N GLY A 541 -19.33 -17.63 -1.72
CA GLY A 541 -18.96 -19.01 -1.95
C GLY A 541 -18.02 -19.49 -0.85
N PHE A 542 -18.31 -20.62 -0.24
CA PHE A 542 -17.45 -21.25 0.76
C PHE A 542 -17.66 -22.77 0.76
N MET A 543 -16.74 -23.52 1.35
CA MET A 543 -16.93 -24.94 1.61
C MET A 543 -17.29 -25.10 3.09
N CYS A 544 -18.40 -25.76 3.39
CA CYS A 544 -18.83 -25.96 4.76
C CYS A 544 -18.02 -27.06 5.44
N ASP A 545 -17.29 -26.72 6.51
CA ASP A 545 -16.41 -27.64 7.24
C ASP A 545 -17.15 -28.79 7.95
N LYS A 546 -18.48 -28.70 8.12
CA LYS A 546 -19.28 -29.79 8.71
C LYS A 546 -19.71 -30.83 7.67
N CYS A 547 -20.08 -30.40 6.46
CA CYS A 547 -20.75 -31.27 5.49
C CYS A 547 -20.04 -31.40 4.14
N ASP A 548 -18.91 -30.72 3.95
CA ASP A 548 -18.08 -30.72 2.74
C ASP A 548 -18.85 -30.33 1.47
N LYS A 549 -19.91 -29.53 1.62
CA LYS A 549 -20.69 -28.99 0.49
C LYS A 549 -20.46 -27.50 0.35
N GLU A 550 -20.55 -27.04 -0.90
CA GLU A 550 -20.48 -25.62 -1.22
C GLU A 550 -21.66 -24.86 -0.61
N GLY A 551 -21.39 -23.72 -0.02
CA GLY A 551 -22.34 -22.78 0.54
C GLY A 551 -22.25 -21.42 -0.14
N THR A 552 -23.36 -20.70 -0.14
CA THR A 552 -23.45 -19.36 -0.71
C THR A 552 -24.34 -18.47 0.16
N ILE A 553 -24.29 -17.16 -0.07
CA ILE A 553 -25.12 -16.11 0.55
C ILE A 553 -24.73 -15.83 2.00
N TRP A 554 -24.87 -16.78 2.91
CA TRP A 554 -24.61 -16.62 4.34
C TRP A 554 -23.73 -17.76 4.85
N ALA A 555 -22.76 -17.45 5.69
CA ALA A 555 -21.90 -18.40 6.38
C ALA A 555 -21.76 -18.00 7.84
N TYR A 556 -21.63 -18.97 8.74
CA TYR A 556 -21.03 -18.73 10.05
C TYR A 556 -19.52 -18.93 9.90
N ASN A 557 -18.80 -17.81 9.92
CA ASN A 557 -17.38 -17.75 9.60
C ASN A 557 -16.53 -17.38 10.83
N CYS A 558 -15.38 -18.01 10.96
CA CYS A 558 -14.27 -17.56 11.78
C CYS A 558 -13.12 -17.13 10.87
N GLU A 559 -12.85 -15.83 10.80
CA GLU A 559 -11.81 -15.27 9.93
C GLU A 559 -10.40 -15.72 10.37
N ASP A 560 -10.15 -15.78 11.68
CA ASP A 560 -8.85 -16.17 12.25
C ASP A 560 -8.46 -17.63 11.91
N CYS A 561 -9.46 -18.51 11.81
CA CYS A 561 -9.25 -19.93 11.57
C CYS A 561 -9.62 -20.38 10.15
N ASN A 562 -10.18 -19.49 9.34
CA ASN A 562 -10.76 -19.80 8.03
C ASN A 562 -11.71 -21.02 8.10
N PHE A 563 -12.63 -20.96 9.06
CA PHE A 563 -13.62 -22.01 9.33
C PHE A 563 -15.02 -21.50 8.99
N ASP A 564 -15.74 -22.20 8.13
CA ASP A 564 -17.01 -21.79 7.56
C ASP A 564 -18.08 -22.88 7.71
N LEU A 565 -19.25 -22.51 8.22
CA LEU A 565 -20.41 -23.39 8.27
C LEU A 565 -21.60 -22.81 7.52
N HIS A 566 -22.38 -23.68 6.87
CA HIS A 566 -23.73 -23.31 6.45
C HIS A 566 -24.56 -22.87 7.67
N PRO A 567 -25.46 -21.89 7.53
CA PRO A 567 -26.38 -21.52 8.59
C PRO A 567 -27.16 -22.71 9.15
N GLU A 568 -27.61 -23.63 8.30
CA GLU A 568 -28.30 -24.85 8.72
C GLU A 568 -27.36 -25.79 9.49
N CYS A 569 -26.13 -25.96 9.01
CA CYS A 569 -25.12 -26.81 9.67
C CYS A 569 -24.75 -26.30 11.06
N ALA A 570 -24.72 -24.98 11.23
CA ALA A 570 -24.36 -24.32 12.48
C ALA A 570 -25.53 -24.26 13.49
N LEU A 571 -26.78 -24.25 13.00
CA LEU A 571 -27.98 -24.11 13.83
C LEU A 571 -28.71 -25.44 14.09
N GLU A 572 -28.35 -26.51 13.38
CA GLU A 572 -28.79 -27.87 13.68
C GLU A 572 -28.43 -28.24 15.11
N LYS A 573 -29.47 -28.43 15.94
CA LYS A 573 -29.32 -29.15 17.20
C LYS A 573 -29.18 -30.64 16.87
N ASP A 574 -28.13 -31.28 17.37
CA ASP A 574 -27.98 -32.74 17.33
C ASP A 574 -29.28 -33.41 17.82
N GLU A 575 -30.14 -33.89 16.92
CA GLU A 575 -31.18 -34.88 17.25
C GLU A 575 -30.48 -36.25 17.46
N LYS A 576 -29.54 -36.32 18.40
CA LYS A 576 -29.10 -37.58 19.02
C LYS A 576 -29.97 -37.88 20.24
N ASP A 577 -31.27 -38.07 20.03
CA ASP A 577 -32.06 -38.92 20.92
C ASP A 577 -33.38 -39.40 20.27
N LYS A 578 -33.27 -40.19 19.21
CA LYS A 578 -34.32 -41.16 18.84
C LYS A 578 -33.66 -42.47 18.51
N GLY A 579 -33.59 -43.32 19.54
CA GLY A 579 -33.08 -44.67 19.46
C GLY A 579 -33.59 -45.44 18.24
N LYS A 580 -32.65 -45.99 17.48
CA LYS A 580 -32.85 -47.22 16.73
C LYS A 580 -31.77 -48.22 17.14
N PRO A 581 -32.11 -49.51 17.29
CA PRO A 581 -31.31 -50.46 18.03
C PRO A 581 -30.11 -50.91 17.21
N ASN A 582 -28.93 -50.96 17.84
CA ASN A 582 -27.77 -51.67 17.30
C ASN A 582 -28.08 -53.18 17.33
N GLU A 583 -28.35 -53.76 16.16
CA GLU A 583 -28.37 -55.20 15.98
C GLU A 583 -26.97 -55.78 16.19
N GLY A 584 -26.84 -56.77 17.08
CA GLY A 584 -25.73 -57.73 17.06
C GLY A 584 -24.94 -57.96 18.36
N TRP A 585 -25.31 -57.36 19.49
CA TRP A 585 -24.62 -57.58 20.77
C TRP A 585 -25.61 -57.89 21.88
N VAL A 586 -25.36 -58.98 22.62
CA VAL A 586 -26.11 -59.36 23.82
C VAL A 586 -25.17 -59.18 25.01
N CYS A 587 -25.65 -58.47 26.04
CA CYS A 587 -24.90 -58.23 27.26
C CYS A 587 -25.63 -58.87 28.44
N GLU A 588 -24.92 -59.65 29.25
CA GLU A 588 -25.38 -60.11 30.56
C GLU A 588 -24.50 -59.45 31.64
N GLY A 589 -25.03 -58.43 32.31
CA GLY A 589 -24.27 -57.61 33.25
C GLY A 589 -23.18 -56.80 32.53
N ASP A 590 -22.02 -56.64 33.17
CA ASP A 590 -20.93 -55.78 32.68
C ASP A 590 -20.07 -56.42 31.57
N VAL A 591 -20.54 -57.49 30.92
CA VAL A 591 -19.82 -58.16 29.83
C VAL A 591 -20.74 -58.37 28.62
N CYS A 592 -20.33 -57.84 27.46
CA CYS A 592 -21.03 -57.96 26.19
C CYS A 592 -20.32 -58.93 25.24
N TYR A 593 -21.09 -59.77 24.55
CA TYR A 593 -20.60 -60.62 23.47
C TYR A 593 -21.43 -60.47 22.21
N LYS A 594 -20.77 -60.67 21.06
CA LYS A 594 -21.40 -60.62 19.74
C LYS A 594 -22.22 -61.90 19.56
N ALA A 595 -23.51 -61.79 19.31
CA ALA A 595 -24.32 -62.97 18.99
C ALA A 595 -23.79 -63.54 17.65
N SER A 596 -23.34 -64.79 17.66
CA SER A 596 -22.81 -65.50 16.48
C SER A 596 -23.89 -65.78 15.45
#